data_AF-A0AAX0PT13-F1
#
_entry.id   AF-A0AAX0PT13-F1
#
_cell.length_a   1.000
_cell.length_b   1.000
_cell.length_c   1.000
_cell.angle_alpha   90.00
_cell.angle_beta   90.00
_cell.angle_gamma   90.00
#
_symmetry.space_group_name_H-M   'P 1'
#
loop_
_entity.id
_entity.type
_entity.pdbx_description
1 polymer ?
#
loop_
_entity_poly.entity_id
_entity_poly.type
_entity_poly.pdbx_seq_one_letter_code
_entity_poly.pdbx_strand_id
1 'polypeptide(L)'
;MIKINKDFNVDVKISFSKIVSKVNKRVKQRKLLNITPDEVEFLNTINKKTIRKLVFSKPKRLKNIIIKIYNKHPIVCEYYSPDYFLRHLNLQPLTNLQLPLKTKENKKIVYNELAHAIKIITSFSQTTQSLILEDILNTHFSPQKLSSLRDKILNLISIKNGGPLKENTIKLFPSWVKNISEIFKYSLIDRETAYQLNSFLDISICPYCNSEEIEQVEDHTGTSYRPAFDHFIPKYKYPLISFSLFNLIPSCTKCNSTYKKSLDPIMSPFSNPFLEGVNDTQLFDFNYDIDYIYRDGQIDDDHIQIILKKQKNNIDENMAKLSIENRYNSRIRKKAVRLIAKRAFDLKAYEENFIIEPTLFATFGYETNIEPLKHMHKKLTQDAILVFCNKQVPLIE
;
A
#
# COMPACT_ATOMS: atom_id res chain seq x y z
N MET A 1 -9.28 4.24 8.76
CA MET A 1 -7.83 4.08 8.95
C MET A 1 -7.40 4.83 10.20
N ILE A 2 -6.72 4.17 11.13
CA ILE A 2 -6.24 4.72 12.40
C ILE A 2 -4.77 5.08 12.29
N LYS A 3 -4.37 6.23 12.84
CA LYS A 3 -2.98 6.65 12.90
C LYS A 3 -2.21 5.83 13.94
N ILE A 4 -1.06 5.29 13.57
CA ILE A 4 -0.13 4.62 14.49
C ILE A 4 0.79 5.68 15.10
N ASN A 5 0.53 6.04 16.35
CA ASN A 5 1.31 7.03 17.10
C ASN A 5 2.29 6.35 18.07
N LYS A 6 3.26 5.61 17.54
CA LYS A 6 4.30 4.93 18.33
C LYS A 6 5.68 5.29 17.80
N ASP A 7 6.59 5.72 18.67
CA ASP A 7 8.00 5.92 18.35
C ASP A 7 8.82 4.72 18.84
N PHE A 8 9.45 3.98 17.92
CA PHE A 8 10.17 2.74 18.24
C PHE A 8 11.18 2.90 19.38
N ASN A 9 11.08 2.03 20.39
CA ASN A 9 11.95 2.03 21.56
C ASN A 9 13.38 1.58 21.23
N VAL A 10 14.24 1.58 22.26
CA VAL A 10 15.66 1.20 22.13
C VAL A 10 15.82 -0.26 21.67
N ASP A 11 15.04 -1.18 22.21
CA ASP A 11 15.17 -2.62 21.92
C ASP A 11 14.85 -2.94 20.46
N VAL A 12 13.73 -2.43 19.94
CA VAL A 12 13.37 -2.57 18.52
C VAL A 12 14.47 -1.95 17.64
N LYS A 13 15.01 -0.79 18.02
CA LYS A 13 16.11 -0.14 17.29
C LYS A 13 17.39 -0.97 17.32
N ILE A 14 17.70 -1.65 18.42
CA ILE A 14 18.86 -2.56 18.53
C ILE A 14 18.66 -3.75 17.59
N SER A 15 17.50 -4.40 17.62
CA SER A 15 17.22 -5.57 16.76
C SER A 15 17.28 -5.21 15.27
N PHE A 16 16.70 -4.08 14.87
CA PHE A 16 16.81 -3.59 13.48
C PHE A 16 18.22 -3.10 13.11
N SER A 17 19.06 -2.71 14.09
CA SER A 17 20.48 -2.40 13.85
C SER A 17 21.31 -3.65 13.51
N LYS A 18 20.89 -4.84 13.98
CA LYS A 18 21.47 -6.12 13.54
C LYS A 18 21.24 -6.32 12.03
N ILE A 19 20.07 -5.95 11.50
CA ILE A 19 19.74 -6.01 10.07
C ILE A 19 20.68 -5.09 9.27
N VAL A 20 20.88 -3.85 9.73
CA VAL A 20 21.85 -2.92 9.10
C VAL A 20 23.23 -3.58 8.96
N SER A 21 23.67 -4.27 10.01
CA SER A 21 24.97 -4.96 10.02
C SER A 21 25.01 -6.16 9.08
N LYS A 22 23.94 -6.99 9.05
CA LYS A 22 23.79 -8.12 8.13
C LYS A 22 23.85 -7.66 6.65
N VAL A 23 23.09 -6.63 6.29
CA VAL A 23 23.09 -6.07 4.92
C VAL A 23 24.45 -5.47 4.56
N ASN A 24 25.05 -4.69 5.47
CA ASN A 24 26.35 -4.08 5.24
C ASN A 24 27.46 -5.13 5.06
N LYS A 25 27.38 -6.26 5.79
CA LYS A 25 28.28 -7.41 5.58
C LYS A 25 28.11 -8.00 4.18
N ARG A 26 26.87 -8.23 3.73
CA ARG A 26 26.58 -8.73 2.38
C ARG A 26 27.11 -7.80 1.29
N VAL A 27 26.91 -6.49 1.43
CA VAL A 27 27.45 -5.48 0.49
C VAL A 27 28.97 -5.54 0.45
N LYS A 28 29.65 -5.59 1.62
CA LYS A 28 31.12 -5.70 1.67
C LYS A 28 31.62 -6.99 1.03
N GLN A 29 30.98 -8.13 1.31
CA GLN A 29 31.33 -9.40 0.70
C GLN A 29 31.17 -9.37 -0.83
N ARG A 30 30.10 -8.75 -1.33
CA ARG A 30 29.89 -8.63 -2.78
C ARG A 30 30.98 -7.80 -3.46
N LYS A 31 31.48 -6.74 -2.80
CA LYS A 31 32.60 -5.92 -3.32
C LYS A 31 33.94 -6.63 -3.41
N LEU A 32 34.11 -7.78 -2.74
CA LEU A 32 35.35 -8.56 -2.82
C LEU A 32 35.39 -9.49 -4.05
N LEU A 33 34.28 -9.63 -4.76
CA LEU A 33 34.18 -10.43 -5.98
C LEU A 33 34.52 -9.59 -7.21
N ASN A 34 34.78 -10.26 -8.34
CA ASN A 34 34.89 -9.57 -9.62
C ASN A 34 33.52 -9.04 -10.05
N ILE A 35 33.34 -7.71 -10.02
CA ILE A 35 32.07 -7.04 -10.27
C ILE A 35 32.25 -5.89 -11.27
N THR A 36 31.19 -5.53 -11.98
CA THR A 36 31.24 -4.48 -13.00
C THR A 36 31.37 -3.09 -12.38
N PRO A 37 31.89 -2.07 -13.11
CA PRO A 37 31.98 -0.70 -12.61
C PRO A 37 30.64 -0.14 -12.10
N ASP A 38 29.54 -0.39 -12.82
CA ASP A 38 28.19 0.06 -12.42
C ASP A 38 27.74 -0.60 -11.10
N GLU A 39 28.05 -1.89 -10.90
CA GLU A 39 27.77 -2.58 -9.65
C GLU A 39 28.59 -1.99 -8.49
N VAL A 40 29.87 -1.69 -8.72
CA VAL A 40 30.72 -1.01 -7.72
C VAL A 40 30.10 0.32 -7.30
N GLU A 41 29.65 1.13 -8.27
CA GLU A 41 29.04 2.43 -8.00
C GLU A 41 27.74 2.31 -7.19
N PHE A 42 26.90 1.35 -7.56
CA PHE A 42 25.68 1.02 -6.82
C PHE A 42 26.01 0.61 -5.38
N LEU A 43 26.91 -0.35 -5.17
CA LEU A 43 27.31 -0.82 -3.84
C LEU A 43 28.04 0.25 -3.01
N ASN A 44 28.69 1.24 -3.64
CA ASN A 44 29.24 2.42 -2.96
C ASN A 44 28.14 3.37 -2.46
N THR A 45 27.06 3.49 -3.22
CA THR A 45 25.85 4.24 -2.81
C THR A 45 25.17 3.56 -1.62
N ILE A 46 25.16 2.22 -1.58
CA ILE A 46 24.62 1.39 -0.49
C ILE A 46 25.68 1.17 0.61
N ASN A 47 26.21 2.25 1.19
CA ASN A 47 27.07 2.14 2.38
C ASN A 47 26.25 2.00 3.68
N LYS A 48 26.93 1.72 4.80
CA LYS A 48 26.30 1.56 6.14
C LYS A 48 25.37 2.72 6.52
N LYS A 49 25.71 3.97 6.16
CA LYS A 49 24.89 5.16 6.44
C LYS A 49 23.60 5.14 5.62
N THR A 50 23.67 4.79 4.34
CA THR A 50 22.49 4.62 3.47
C THR A 50 21.59 3.50 3.98
N ILE A 51 22.16 2.34 4.32
CA ILE A 51 21.41 1.20 4.87
C ILE A 51 20.68 1.59 6.15
N ARG A 52 21.36 2.27 7.09
CA ARG A 52 20.72 2.78 8.32
C ARG A 52 19.56 3.73 8.00
N LYS A 53 19.72 4.62 7.02
CA LYS A 53 18.63 5.51 6.59
C LYS A 53 17.45 4.72 6.00
N LEU A 54 17.69 3.69 5.20
CA LEU A 54 16.64 2.82 4.66
C LEU A 54 15.85 2.15 5.80
N VAL A 55 16.55 1.59 6.79
CA VAL A 55 15.91 0.90 7.93
C VAL A 55 15.04 1.83 8.78
N PHE A 56 15.53 3.02 9.13
CA PHE A 56 14.96 3.84 10.22
C PHE A 56 14.23 5.12 9.76
N SER A 57 14.20 5.46 8.48
CA SER A 57 13.56 6.71 8.04
C SER A 57 12.04 6.63 8.10
N LYS A 58 11.40 7.68 8.63
CA LYS A 58 9.94 7.89 8.54
C LYS A 58 9.47 7.90 7.08
N PRO A 59 8.18 7.60 6.79
CA PRO A 59 7.72 7.30 5.43
C PRO A 59 8.07 8.34 4.36
N LYS A 60 7.86 9.65 4.63
CA LYS A 60 8.20 10.73 3.69
C LYS A 60 9.69 10.73 3.32
N ARG A 61 10.57 10.59 4.31
CA ARG A 61 12.02 10.55 4.10
C ARG A 61 12.45 9.25 3.41
N LEU A 62 11.83 8.13 3.74
CA LEU A 62 12.09 6.83 3.11
C LEU A 62 11.80 6.88 1.59
N LYS A 63 10.63 7.40 1.20
CA LYS A 63 10.27 7.65 -0.20
C LYS A 63 11.34 8.47 -0.92
N ASN A 64 11.79 9.57 -0.32
CA ASN A 64 12.82 10.43 -0.92
C ASN A 64 14.18 9.73 -1.08
N ILE A 65 14.54 8.82 -0.16
CA ILE A 65 15.78 8.04 -0.28
C ILE A 65 15.68 7.06 -1.45
N ILE A 66 14.55 6.35 -1.58
CA ILE A 66 14.30 5.40 -2.68
C ILE A 66 14.45 6.12 -4.02
N ILE A 67 13.73 7.25 -4.20
CA ILE A 67 13.76 8.03 -5.44
C ILE A 67 15.18 8.51 -5.76
N LYS A 68 15.93 8.98 -4.75
CA LYS A 68 17.33 9.39 -4.95
C LYS A 68 18.23 8.25 -5.42
N ILE A 69 18.06 7.05 -4.86
CA ILE A 69 18.84 5.88 -5.27
C ILE A 69 18.47 5.49 -6.70
N TYR A 70 17.18 5.47 -7.03
CA TYR A 70 16.68 5.07 -8.36
C TYR A 70 17.04 6.07 -9.45
N ASN A 71 17.04 7.37 -9.15
CA ASN A 71 17.53 8.40 -10.08
C ASN A 71 19.04 8.30 -10.31
N LYS A 72 19.81 7.93 -9.27
CA LYS A 72 21.26 7.73 -9.40
C LYS A 72 21.59 6.43 -10.16
N HIS A 73 20.77 5.40 -9.99
CA HIS A 73 20.97 4.06 -10.56
C HIS A 73 19.76 3.67 -11.41
N PRO A 74 19.57 4.28 -12.60
CA PRO A 74 18.39 4.10 -13.44
C PRO A 74 18.18 2.64 -13.85
N ILE A 75 19.25 1.88 -14.10
CA ILE A 75 19.19 0.45 -14.45
C ILE A 75 18.49 -0.39 -13.36
N VAL A 76 18.68 -0.04 -12.09
CA VAL A 76 18.02 -0.71 -10.96
C VAL A 76 16.54 -0.34 -10.90
N CYS A 77 16.22 0.93 -11.18
CA CYS A 77 14.85 1.41 -11.26
C CYS A 77 14.09 0.74 -12.41
N GLU A 78 14.69 0.68 -13.60
CA GLU A 78 14.12 0.08 -14.79
C GLU A 78 13.83 -1.40 -14.57
N TYR A 79 14.72 -2.13 -13.88
CA TYR A 79 14.49 -3.54 -13.58
C TYR A 79 13.37 -3.78 -12.56
N TYR A 80 13.41 -3.11 -11.40
CA TYR A 80 12.50 -3.41 -10.29
C TYR A 80 11.17 -2.66 -10.37
N SER A 81 11.18 -1.42 -10.86
CA SER A 81 9.99 -0.56 -10.98
C SER A 81 9.89 0.06 -12.37
N PRO A 82 9.80 -0.75 -13.44
CA PRO A 82 9.81 -0.25 -14.81
C PRO A 82 8.65 0.68 -15.14
N ASP A 83 7.48 0.47 -14.54
CA ASP A 83 6.32 1.36 -14.68
C ASP A 83 6.60 2.77 -14.14
N TYR A 84 7.29 2.84 -12.99
CA TYR A 84 7.78 4.11 -12.45
C TYR A 84 8.85 4.70 -13.36
N PHE A 85 9.83 3.91 -13.81
CA PHE A 85 10.89 4.38 -14.71
C PHE A 85 10.32 4.99 -16.01
N LEU A 86 9.37 4.29 -16.63
CA LEU A 86 8.72 4.66 -17.90
C LEU A 86 7.53 5.62 -17.74
N ARG A 87 7.25 6.13 -16.53
CA ARG A 87 6.04 6.92 -16.24
C ARG A 87 5.88 8.15 -17.16
N HIS A 88 6.99 8.75 -17.59
CA HIS A 88 7.02 9.92 -18.46
C HIS A 88 7.13 9.59 -19.96
N LEU A 89 7.24 8.31 -20.34
CA LEU A 89 7.15 7.90 -21.73
C LEU A 89 5.68 7.95 -22.18
N ASN A 90 5.35 8.95 -23.01
CA ASN A 90 3.98 9.19 -23.46
C ASN A 90 3.75 8.56 -24.84
N LEU A 91 3.36 7.28 -24.85
CA LEU A 91 2.86 6.63 -26.04
C LEU A 91 1.36 6.92 -26.16
N GLN A 92 0.93 7.45 -27.31
CA GLN A 92 -0.50 7.53 -27.65
C GLN A 92 -1.11 6.12 -27.66
N PRO A 93 -2.43 5.94 -27.53
CA PRO A 93 -3.06 4.63 -27.67
C PRO A 93 -2.69 3.98 -29.00
N LEU A 94 -1.85 2.93 -28.96
CA LEU A 94 -1.36 2.22 -30.15
C LEU A 94 -2.35 1.11 -30.53
N THR A 95 -3.60 1.47 -30.80
CA THR A 95 -4.71 0.52 -31.00
C THR A 95 -4.56 -0.29 -32.29
N ASN A 96 -3.90 0.25 -33.31
CA ASN A 96 -3.78 -0.43 -34.60
C ASN A 96 -2.77 -1.59 -34.55
N LEU A 97 -1.93 -1.69 -33.52
CA LEU A 97 -1.02 -2.83 -33.31
C LEU A 97 -1.77 -4.17 -33.13
N GLN A 98 -3.06 -4.14 -32.81
CA GLN A 98 -3.91 -5.34 -32.74
C GLN A 98 -4.28 -5.89 -34.13
N LEU A 99 -4.10 -5.12 -35.22
CA LEU A 99 -4.52 -5.53 -36.56
C LEU A 99 -3.73 -6.76 -37.07
N PRO A 100 -4.39 -7.69 -37.79
CA PRO A 100 -3.72 -8.84 -38.37
C PRO A 100 -2.80 -8.40 -39.52
N LEU A 101 -1.54 -8.86 -39.51
CA LEU A 101 -0.52 -8.55 -40.51
C LEU A 101 -0.66 -9.36 -41.81
N LYS A 102 -1.90 -9.57 -42.27
CA LYS A 102 -2.22 -10.37 -43.46
C LYS A 102 -2.33 -9.50 -44.73
N THR A 103 -3.08 -8.40 -44.66
CA THR A 103 -3.33 -7.51 -45.80
C THR A 103 -2.24 -6.45 -45.94
N LYS A 104 -2.02 -5.94 -47.17
CA LYS A 104 -1.09 -4.82 -47.42
C LYS A 104 -1.52 -3.55 -46.66
N GLU A 105 -2.82 -3.31 -46.58
CA GLU A 105 -3.40 -2.17 -45.87
C GLU A 105 -3.09 -2.21 -44.37
N ASN A 106 -3.39 -3.33 -43.70
CA ASN A 106 -3.09 -3.46 -42.26
C ASN A 106 -1.58 -3.31 -41.98
N LYS A 107 -0.73 -3.91 -42.82
CA LYS A 107 0.72 -3.76 -42.69
C LYS A 107 1.17 -2.30 -42.79
N LYS A 108 0.58 -1.53 -43.69
CA LYS A 108 0.87 -0.09 -43.84
C LYS A 108 0.43 0.70 -42.61
N ILE A 109 -0.77 0.44 -42.09
CA ILE A 109 -1.29 1.10 -40.87
C ILE A 109 -0.39 0.79 -39.67
N VAL A 110 -0.09 -0.48 -39.43
CA VAL A 110 0.78 -0.91 -38.33
C VAL A 110 2.19 -0.33 -38.48
N TYR A 111 2.77 -0.34 -39.69
CA TYR A 111 4.08 0.25 -39.93
C TYR A 111 4.14 1.73 -39.54
N ASN A 112 3.13 2.53 -39.93
CA ASN A 112 3.07 3.95 -39.61
C ASN A 112 2.98 4.18 -38.09
N GLU A 113 2.15 3.39 -37.40
CA GLU A 113 2.01 3.49 -35.93
C GLU A 113 3.28 3.08 -35.20
N LEU A 114 3.97 2.01 -35.64
CA LEU A 114 5.28 1.61 -35.12
C LEU A 114 6.33 2.69 -35.36
N ALA A 115 6.39 3.25 -36.57
CA ALA A 115 7.34 4.32 -36.91
C ALA A 115 7.14 5.56 -36.04
N HIS A 116 5.89 5.92 -35.75
CA HIS A 116 5.56 7.00 -34.83
C HIS A 116 6.01 6.68 -33.39
N ALA A 117 5.70 5.48 -32.89
CA ALA A 117 6.13 5.04 -31.57
C ALA A 117 7.66 5.04 -31.43
N ILE A 118 8.40 4.60 -32.45
CA ILE A 118 9.86 4.66 -32.49
C ILE A 118 10.35 6.10 -32.34
N LYS A 119 9.78 7.08 -33.04
CA LYS A 119 10.18 8.49 -32.91
C LYS A 119 10.06 8.99 -31.46
N ILE A 120 8.97 8.64 -30.78
CA ILE A 120 8.76 8.98 -29.37
C ILE A 120 9.80 8.28 -28.48
N ILE A 121 10.00 6.98 -28.69
CA ILE A 121 10.96 6.16 -27.93
C ILE A 121 12.39 6.69 -28.11
N THR A 122 12.81 7.03 -29.33
CA THR A 122 14.12 7.62 -29.61
C THR A 122 14.33 8.90 -28.81
N SER A 123 13.34 9.80 -28.82
CA SER A 123 13.41 11.08 -28.11
C SER A 123 13.52 10.88 -26.59
N PHE A 124 12.78 9.92 -26.04
CA PHE A 124 12.85 9.59 -24.62
C PHE A 124 14.17 8.90 -24.23
N SER A 125 14.66 7.99 -25.07
CA SER A 125 15.90 7.23 -24.88
C SER A 125 17.15 8.13 -24.86
N GLN A 126 17.15 9.25 -25.58
CA GLN A 126 18.23 10.25 -25.50
C GLN A 126 18.46 10.79 -24.08
N THR A 127 17.40 10.79 -23.26
CA THR A 127 17.45 11.28 -21.87
C THR A 127 17.49 10.16 -20.84
N THR A 128 17.37 8.90 -21.27
CA THR A 128 17.23 7.74 -20.40
C THR A 128 18.11 6.61 -20.92
N GLN A 129 19.10 6.18 -20.13
CA GLN A 129 19.95 5.01 -20.45
C GLN A 129 19.17 3.70 -20.24
N SER A 130 18.10 3.52 -21.02
CA SER A 130 17.13 2.44 -20.89
C SER A 130 17.51 1.24 -21.73
N LEU A 131 17.74 0.10 -21.09
CA LEU A 131 18.09 -1.14 -21.80
C LEU A 131 16.90 -1.71 -22.58
N ILE A 132 15.67 -1.52 -22.05
CA ILE A 132 14.45 -1.98 -22.73
C ILE A 132 14.23 -1.18 -24.01
N LEU A 133 14.40 0.14 -23.96
CA LEU A 133 14.18 0.99 -25.12
C LEU A 133 15.31 0.83 -26.15
N GLU A 134 16.54 0.63 -25.71
CA GLU A 134 17.66 0.31 -26.61
C GLU A 134 17.42 -1.00 -27.39
N ASP A 135 16.96 -2.06 -26.73
CA ASP A 135 16.58 -3.32 -27.41
C ASP A 135 15.47 -3.12 -28.45
N ILE A 136 14.52 -2.22 -28.18
CA ILE A 136 13.47 -1.84 -29.12
C ILE A 136 14.04 -1.08 -30.31
N LEU A 137 14.88 -0.07 -30.06
CA LEU A 137 15.49 0.77 -31.10
C LEU A 137 16.44 -0.01 -32.01
N ASN A 138 17.12 -1.01 -31.48
CA ASN A 138 17.99 -1.92 -32.24
C ASN A 138 17.22 -2.99 -33.04
N THR A 139 15.88 -3.02 -32.94
CA THR A 139 15.07 -3.97 -33.69
C THR A 139 14.83 -3.49 -35.11
N HIS A 140 15.52 -4.10 -36.07
CA HIS A 140 15.26 -3.87 -37.49
C HIS A 140 13.79 -4.17 -37.84
N PHE A 141 13.12 -3.21 -38.47
CA PHE A 141 11.77 -3.35 -38.99
C PHE A 141 11.65 -2.79 -40.41
N SER A 142 10.77 -3.39 -41.21
CA SER A 142 10.45 -2.97 -42.58
C SER A 142 8.98 -3.29 -42.87
N PRO A 143 8.38 -2.80 -43.97
CA PRO A 143 7.00 -3.16 -44.34
C PRO A 143 6.72 -4.67 -44.42
N GLN A 144 7.77 -5.50 -44.61
CA GLN A 144 7.68 -6.96 -44.65
C GLN A 144 7.95 -7.62 -43.27
N LYS A 145 8.63 -6.93 -42.35
CA LYS A 145 9.07 -7.47 -41.05
C LYS A 145 8.66 -6.54 -39.91
N LEU A 146 7.41 -6.70 -39.46
CA LEU A 146 6.78 -5.86 -38.42
C LEU A 146 6.60 -6.56 -37.07
N SER A 147 6.43 -7.89 -37.07
CA SER A 147 6.01 -8.67 -35.90
C SER A 147 6.93 -8.48 -34.69
N SER A 148 8.24 -8.62 -34.88
CA SER A 148 9.22 -8.51 -33.79
C SER A 148 9.12 -7.16 -33.05
N LEU A 149 9.14 -6.05 -33.80
CA LEU A 149 9.05 -4.71 -33.21
C LEU A 149 7.70 -4.48 -32.54
N ARG A 150 6.61 -4.90 -33.21
CA ARG A 150 5.25 -4.82 -32.66
C ARG A 150 5.14 -5.54 -31.32
N ASP A 151 5.64 -6.77 -31.24
CA ASP A 151 5.52 -7.60 -30.05
C ASP A 151 6.36 -7.01 -28.89
N LYS A 152 7.53 -6.42 -29.19
CA LYS A 152 8.32 -5.68 -28.19
C LYS A 152 7.63 -4.40 -27.71
N ILE A 153 7.02 -3.62 -28.60
CA ILE A 153 6.28 -2.41 -28.22
C ILE A 153 5.02 -2.75 -27.40
N LEU A 154 4.30 -3.82 -27.76
CA LEU A 154 3.18 -4.32 -26.95
C LEU A 154 3.65 -4.77 -25.56
N ASN A 155 4.82 -5.41 -25.48
CA ASN A 155 5.43 -5.77 -24.20
C ASN A 155 5.81 -4.52 -23.38
N LEU A 156 6.39 -3.49 -24.00
CA LEU A 156 6.69 -2.21 -23.35
C LEU A 156 5.43 -1.55 -22.78
N ILE A 157 4.32 -1.55 -23.54
CA ILE A 157 3.03 -1.04 -23.06
C ILE A 157 2.55 -1.83 -21.84
N SER A 158 2.63 -3.16 -21.88
CA SER A 158 2.28 -4.01 -20.74
C SER A 158 3.11 -3.66 -19.51
N ILE A 159 4.43 -3.57 -19.67
CA ILE A 159 5.38 -3.21 -18.61
C ILE A 159 5.07 -1.82 -18.02
N LYS A 160 4.85 -0.81 -18.87
CA LYS A 160 4.49 0.56 -18.45
C LYS A 160 3.20 0.58 -17.62
N ASN A 161 2.27 -0.35 -17.90
CA ASN A 161 1.01 -0.49 -17.19
C ASN A 161 1.09 -1.46 -15.98
N GLY A 162 2.30 -1.76 -15.49
CA GLY A 162 2.52 -2.60 -14.31
C GLY A 162 2.57 -4.11 -14.59
N GLY A 163 2.61 -4.50 -15.85
CA GLY A 163 2.87 -5.89 -16.26
C GLY A 163 4.30 -6.34 -15.88
N PRO A 164 4.52 -7.64 -15.67
CA PRO A 164 5.82 -8.17 -15.29
C PRO A 164 6.82 -8.11 -16.45
N LEU A 165 8.11 -8.04 -16.13
CA LEU A 165 9.17 -8.27 -17.11
C LEU A 165 9.14 -9.74 -17.55
N LYS A 166 9.14 -9.97 -18.87
CA LYS A 166 9.26 -11.31 -19.47
C LYS A 166 10.71 -11.78 -19.48
N GLU A 167 10.93 -13.08 -19.61
CA GLU A 167 12.26 -13.71 -19.57
C GLU A 167 13.26 -13.09 -20.56
N ASN A 168 12.83 -12.79 -21.79
CA ASN A 168 13.67 -12.13 -22.79
C ASN A 168 14.05 -10.69 -22.38
N THR A 169 13.15 -9.96 -21.71
CA THR A 169 13.42 -8.62 -21.18
C THR A 169 14.34 -8.68 -19.97
N ILE A 170 14.18 -9.67 -19.08
CA ILE A 170 15.06 -9.89 -17.91
C ILE A 170 16.51 -10.11 -18.35
N LYS A 171 16.73 -10.85 -19.45
CA LYS A 171 18.05 -11.14 -20.01
C LYS A 171 18.81 -9.91 -20.52
N LEU A 172 18.14 -8.78 -20.74
CA LEU A 172 18.79 -7.52 -21.10
C LEU A 172 19.62 -6.95 -19.95
N PHE A 173 19.25 -7.27 -18.70
CA PHE A 173 19.87 -6.68 -17.53
C PHE A 173 21.06 -7.52 -17.03
N PRO A 174 22.14 -6.86 -16.56
CA PRO A 174 23.22 -7.53 -15.86
C PRO A 174 22.70 -8.34 -14.66
N SER A 175 23.27 -9.52 -14.44
CA SER A 175 22.83 -10.45 -13.39
C SER A 175 22.88 -9.85 -11.98
N TRP A 176 23.78 -8.89 -11.73
CA TRP A 176 23.90 -8.23 -10.44
C TRP A 176 22.64 -7.43 -10.06
N VAL A 177 21.93 -6.87 -11.03
CA VAL A 177 20.71 -6.08 -10.79
C VAL A 177 19.64 -6.98 -10.17
N LYS A 178 19.42 -8.16 -10.77
CA LYS A 178 18.51 -9.19 -10.23
C LYS A 178 18.91 -9.65 -8.82
N ASN A 179 20.20 -9.71 -8.53
CA ASN A 179 20.73 -10.18 -7.24
C ASN A 179 20.57 -9.15 -6.10
N ILE A 180 20.13 -7.93 -6.37
CA ILE A 180 19.89 -6.93 -5.31
C ILE A 180 18.86 -7.45 -4.29
N SER A 181 17.79 -8.10 -4.75
CA SER A 181 16.78 -8.68 -3.84
C SER A 181 17.37 -9.70 -2.87
N GLU A 182 18.46 -10.38 -3.25
CA GLU A 182 19.16 -11.34 -2.39
C GLU A 182 19.93 -10.66 -1.27
N ILE A 183 20.49 -9.47 -1.55
CA ILE A 183 21.17 -8.65 -0.54
C ILE A 183 20.14 -8.15 0.50
N PHE A 184 18.95 -7.74 0.04
CA PHE A 184 17.93 -7.07 0.84
C PHE A 184 16.72 -7.93 1.22
N LYS A 185 16.88 -9.26 1.32
CA LYS A 185 15.77 -10.17 1.64
C LYS A 185 15.00 -9.76 2.90
N TYR A 186 13.67 -9.83 2.81
CA TYR A 186 12.78 -9.66 3.97
C TYR A 186 13.10 -10.64 5.11
N SER A 187 13.55 -11.87 4.78
CA SER A 187 13.94 -12.89 5.76
C SER A 187 15.18 -12.53 6.61
N LEU A 188 15.78 -11.36 6.39
CA LEU A 188 16.76 -10.80 7.32
C LEU A 188 16.15 -10.37 8.66
N ILE A 189 14.85 -10.08 8.66
CA ILE A 189 14.04 -9.98 9.88
C ILE A 189 13.79 -11.41 10.34
N ASP A 190 14.53 -11.83 11.36
CA ASP A 190 14.31 -13.12 12.01
C ASP A 190 13.01 -13.12 12.83
N ARG A 191 12.59 -14.31 13.24
CA ARG A 191 11.35 -14.54 13.98
C ARG A 191 11.29 -13.64 15.22
N GLU A 192 12.32 -13.69 16.06
CA GLU A 192 12.42 -12.92 17.29
C GLU A 192 12.29 -11.41 17.06
N THR A 193 13.03 -10.85 16.09
CA THR A 193 12.92 -9.42 15.76
C THR A 193 11.51 -9.03 15.31
N ALA A 194 10.82 -9.93 14.58
CA ALA A 194 9.46 -9.68 14.15
C ALA A 194 8.45 -9.69 15.32
N TYR A 195 8.62 -10.58 16.31
CA TYR A 195 7.80 -10.59 17.53
C TYR A 195 8.08 -9.37 18.40
N GLN A 196 9.34 -8.98 18.59
CA GLN A 196 9.70 -7.77 19.32
C GLN A 196 9.06 -6.52 18.69
N LEU A 197 9.06 -6.41 17.35
CA LEU A 197 8.36 -5.33 16.66
C LEU A 197 6.84 -5.38 16.91
N ASN A 198 6.23 -6.56 16.79
CA ASN A 198 4.78 -6.70 16.97
C ASN A 198 4.33 -6.38 18.40
N SER A 199 5.03 -6.96 19.39
CA SER A 199 4.80 -6.72 20.81
C SER A 199 4.99 -5.24 21.18
N PHE A 200 6.01 -4.58 20.62
CA PHE A 200 6.20 -3.15 20.82
C PHE A 200 5.07 -2.30 20.21
N LEU A 201 4.59 -2.65 19.02
CA LEU A 201 3.50 -1.92 18.38
C LEU A 201 2.19 -2.06 19.16
N ASP A 202 1.95 -3.26 19.72
CA ASP A 202 0.82 -3.54 20.61
C ASP A 202 -0.54 -3.17 19.98
N ILE A 203 -0.73 -3.62 18.74
CA ILE A 203 -1.92 -3.36 17.93
C ILE A 203 -2.70 -4.66 17.81
N SER A 204 -3.91 -4.71 18.38
CA SER A 204 -4.82 -5.86 18.25
C SER A 204 -5.87 -5.66 17.15
N ILE A 205 -6.14 -4.42 16.72
CA ILE A 205 -7.11 -4.11 15.68
C ILE A 205 -6.43 -3.53 14.43
N CYS A 206 -6.81 -4.02 13.25
CA CYS A 206 -6.23 -3.60 11.98
C CYS A 206 -6.27 -2.07 11.80
N PRO A 207 -5.11 -1.39 11.61
CA PRO A 207 -5.04 0.07 11.49
C PRO A 207 -5.67 0.56 10.18
N TYR A 208 -5.77 -0.27 9.16
CA TYR A 208 -6.41 0.13 7.90
C TYR A 208 -7.93 0.25 8.04
N CYS A 209 -8.59 -0.82 8.51
CA CYS A 209 -10.05 -0.89 8.50
C CYS A 209 -10.71 -0.72 9.87
N ASN A 210 -9.98 -0.83 10.99
CA ASN A 210 -10.53 -0.86 12.35
C ASN A 210 -11.71 -1.85 12.52
N SER A 211 -11.71 -2.96 11.77
CA SER A 211 -12.87 -3.85 11.66
C SER A 211 -12.55 -5.35 11.74
N GLU A 212 -11.27 -5.66 11.91
CA GLU A 212 -10.78 -7.04 12.06
C GLU A 212 -9.68 -7.01 13.11
N GLU A 213 -9.66 -8.03 13.96
CA GLU A 213 -8.54 -8.33 14.86
C GLU A 213 -7.31 -8.78 14.05
N ILE A 214 -6.14 -8.54 14.63
CA ILE A 214 -4.82 -8.92 14.13
C ILE A 214 -3.95 -9.49 15.24
N GLU A 215 -4.57 -10.16 16.21
CA GLU A 215 -3.94 -10.54 17.47
C GLU A 215 -2.75 -11.50 17.31
N GLN A 216 -1.85 -11.42 18.28
CA GLN A 216 -0.78 -12.37 18.50
C GLN A 216 -1.27 -13.45 19.44
N VAL A 217 -1.15 -14.71 19.04
CA VAL A 217 -1.43 -15.85 19.91
C VAL A 217 -0.08 -16.40 20.37
N GLU A 218 0.15 -16.45 21.67
CA GLU A 218 1.27 -17.18 22.24
C GLU A 218 0.75 -18.50 22.79
N ASP A 219 1.13 -19.62 22.19
CA ASP A 219 0.85 -20.90 22.82
C ASP A 219 1.86 -21.19 23.94
N HIS A 220 1.45 -22.02 24.89
CA HIS A 220 2.28 -22.43 26.03
C HIS A 220 3.44 -23.37 25.62
N THR A 221 3.52 -23.74 24.35
CA THR A 221 4.48 -24.70 23.79
C THR A 221 5.60 -24.04 22.97
N GLY A 222 5.58 -22.71 22.84
CA GLY A 222 6.57 -21.91 22.10
C GLY A 222 6.19 -21.61 20.64
N THR A 223 5.02 -22.05 20.15
CA THR A 223 4.47 -21.60 18.87
C THR A 223 3.68 -20.31 19.07
N SER A 224 4.33 -19.20 18.72
CA SER A 224 3.66 -17.91 18.63
C SER A 224 3.10 -17.69 17.21
N TYR A 225 1.89 -17.18 17.09
CA TYR A 225 1.30 -16.60 15.88
C TYR A 225 1.39 -15.07 15.99
N ARG A 226 1.80 -14.40 14.92
CA ARG A 226 1.74 -12.93 14.81
C ARG A 226 1.00 -12.53 13.55
N PRO A 227 0.41 -11.34 13.49
CA PRO A 227 -0.13 -10.83 12.24
C PRO A 227 0.98 -10.68 11.18
N ALA A 228 0.56 -10.83 9.93
CA ALA A 228 1.41 -10.48 8.81
C ALA A 228 1.66 -8.96 8.78
N PHE A 229 2.89 -8.58 8.44
CA PHE A 229 3.19 -7.19 8.13
C PHE A 229 2.89 -6.95 6.64
N ASP A 230 2.06 -5.95 6.35
CA ASP A 230 1.96 -5.35 5.03
C ASP A 230 3.23 -4.54 4.75
N HIS A 231 3.78 -4.73 3.55
CA HIS A 231 4.82 -3.86 3.00
C HIS A 231 4.14 -2.66 2.35
N PHE A 232 4.09 -1.52 3.06
CA PHE A 232 3.38 -0.32 2.60
C PHE A 232 3.73 0.03 1.15
N ILE A 233 5.02 0.24 0.92
CA ILE A 233 5.65 0.31 -0.39
C ILE A 233 6.07 -1.12 -0.78
N PRO A 234 5.66 -1.61 -1.96
CA PRO A 234 5.81 -3.00 -2.34
C PRO A 234 7.28 -3.42 -2.45
N LYS A 235 7.70 -4.40 -1.65
CA LYS A 235 9.09 -4.89 -1.63
C LYS A 235 9.58 -5.46 -2.96
N TYR A 236 8.69 -5.95 -3.83
CA TYR A 236 9.08 -6.51 -5.12
C TYR A 236 9.51 -5.42 -6.12
N LYS A 237 8.96 -4.20 -6.01
CA LYS A 237 9.41 -3.02 -6.76
C LYS A 237 10.54 -2.26 -6.08
N TYR A 238 10.62 -2.36 -4.75
CA TYR A 238 11.57 -1.62 -3.93
C TYR A 238 12.27 -2.56 -2.94
N PRO A 239 13.10 -3.51 -3.41
CA PRO A 239 13.70 -4.53 -2.54
C PRO A 239 14.56 -3.93 -1.43
N LEU A 240 15.16 -2.75 -1.68
CA LEU A 240 16.02 -1.99 -0.75
C LEU A 240 15.38 -1.71 0.61
N ILE A 241 14.04 -1.72 0.68
CA ILE A 241 13.28 -1.32 1.86
C ILE A 241 12.43 -2.45 2.46
N SER A 242 12.68 -3.70 2.05
CA SER A 242 11.94 -4.88 2.51
C SER A 242 11.88 -5.04 4.03
N PHE A 243 12.83 -4.46 4.75
CA PHE A 243 12.97 -4.52 6.21
C PHE A 243 12.82 -3.15 6.90
N SER A 244 12.32 -2.12 6.21
CA SER A 244 12.24 -0.77 6.79
C SER A 244 11.11 -0.71 7.81
N LEU A 245 11.39 -0.21 9.01
CA LEU A 245 10.43 -0.19 10.13
C LEU A 245 9.10 0.46 9.75
N PHE A 246 9.16 1.66 9.19
CA PHE A 246 7.99 2.43 8.79
C PHE A 246 7.34 1.94 7.47
N ASN A 247 7.85 0.85 6.90
CA ASN A 247 7.26 0.15 5.76
C ASN A 247 6.51 -1.13 6.17
N LEU A 248 6.52 -1.51 7.46
CA LEU A 248 5.89 -2.71 7.99
C LEU A 248 4.67 -2.34 8.83
N ILE A 249 3.46 -2.54 8.29
CA ILE A 249 2.20 -2.25 8.99
C ILE A 249 1.56 -3.58 9.41
N PRO A 250 1.33 -3.84 10.71
CA PRO A 250 0.55 -5.00 11.12
C PRO A 250 -0.87 -4.80 10.62
N SER A 251 -1.40 -5.78 9.88
CA SER A 251 -2.70 -5.61 9.22
C SER A 251 -3.40 -6.94 8.98
N CYS A 252 -4.72 -6.87 8.85
CA CYS A 252 -5.53 -8.06 8.57
C CYS A 252 -5.34 -8.51 7.11
N THR A 253 -5.57 -9.81 6.88
CA THR A 253 -5.43 -10.44 5.55
C THR A 253 -6.27 -9.75 4.48
N LYS A 254 -7.50 -9.32 4.80
CA LYS A 254 -8.37 -8.62 3.85
C LYS A 254 -7.73 -7.32 3.37
N CYS A 255 -7.25 -6.47 4.29
CA CYS A 255 -6.61 -5.21 3.91
C CYS A 255 -5.31 -5.43 3.14
N ASN A 256 -4.43 -6.30 3.64
CA ASN A 256 -3.11 -6.55 3.07
C ASN A 256 -3.20 -7.29 1.72
N SER A 257 -3.72 -8.51 1.73
CA SER A 257 -3.61 -9.47 0.64
C SER A 257 -4.78 -9.42 -0.35
N THR A 258 -5.94 -8.87 0.04
CA THR A 258 -7.13 -8.84 -0.83
C THR A 258 -7.35 -7.48 -1.47
N TYR A 259 -7.31 -6.39 -0.69
CA TYR A 259 -7.62 -5.06 -1.19
C TYR A 259 -6.38 -4.28 -1.63
N LYS A 260 -5.40 -4.08 -0.73
CA LYS A 260 -4.17 -3.33 -1.08
C LYS A 260 -3.32 -4.07 -2.10
N LYS A 261 -3.12 -5.39 -1.92
CA LYS A 261 -2.32 -6.24 -2.81
C LYS A 261 -0.95 -5.60 -3.13
N SER A 262 -0.69 -5.36 -4.41
CA SER A 262 0.52 -4.81 -4.98
C SER A 262 0.46 -3.30 -5.25
N LEU A 263 -0.55 -2.61 -4.72
CA LEU A 263 -0.67 -1.16 -4.85
C LEU A 263 0.62 -0.48 -4.41
N ASP A 264 1.10 0.45 -5.23
CA ASP A 264 2.32 1.20 -5.01
C ASP A 264 2.01 2.66 -4.59
N PRO A 265 2.20 3.02 -3.31
CA PRO A 265 2.00 4.39 -2.81
C PRO A 265 2.97 5.43 -3.39
N ILE A 266 4.02 5.02 -4.11
CA ILE A 266 4.89 5.95 -4.84
C ILE A 266 4.22 6.42 -6.13
N MET A 267 3.46 5.55 -6.79
CA MET A 267 2.77 5.80 -8.06
C MET A 267 1.34 6.30 -7.91
N SER A 268 0.65 5.91 -6.82
CA SER A 268 -0.75 6.25 -6.60
C SER A 268 -0.97 6.76 -5.17
N PRO A 269 -1.83 7.75 -4.94
CA PRO A 269 -2.12 8.26 -3.59
C PRO A 269 -2.58 7.14 -2.65
N PHE A 270 -1.87 6.94 -1.55
CA PHE A 270 -2.26 6.04 -0.48
C PHE A 270 -1.52 6.50 0.76
N SER A 271 -2.28 6.80 1.81
CA SER A 271 -1.83 7.38 3.06
C SER A 271 -1.20 6.31 3.97
N ASN A 272 -0.09 6.64 4.61
CA ASN A 272 0.61 5.72 5.51
C ASN A 272 0.07 5.87 6.95
N PRO A 273 -0.34 4.78 7.63
CA PRO A 273 -0.84 4.85 9.01
C PRO A 273 0.13 5.48 10.02
N PHE A 274 1.45 5.46 9.79
CA PHE A 274 2.42 6.16 10.64
C PHE A 274 2.49 7.68 10.42
N LEU A 275 1.80 8.22 9.41
CA LEU A 275 1.75 9.65 9.12
C LEU A 275 0.41 10.26 9.50
N GLU A 276 -0.67 9.62 9.07
CA GLU A 276 -2.02 10.17 9.16
C GLU A 276 -3.04 9.05 9.39
N GLY A 277 -4.22 9.47 9.84
CA GLY A 277 -5.36 8.61 10.14
C GLY A 277 -6.60 9.48 10.21
N VAL A 278 -7.76 8.85 10.33
CA VAL A 278 -9.01 9.56 10.54
C VAL A 278 -8.86 10.41 11.79
N ASN A 279 -9.25 11.68 11.67
CA ASN A 279 -9.37 12.55 12.81
C ASN A 279 -10.76 12.35 13.42
N ASP A 280 -11.11 13.26 14.28
CA ASP A 280 -12.31 13.18 15.06
C ASP A 280 -13.56 13.72 14.36
N THR A 281 -13.41 14.32 13.18
CA THR A 281 -14.57 14.70 12.36
C THR A 281 -15.44 13.48 12.08
N GLN A 282 -16.75 13.70 11.91
CA GLN A 282 -17.69 12.60 11.64
C GLN A 282 -17.27 11.86 10.37
N LEU A 283 -17.07 10.56 10.50
CA LEU A 283 -16.67 9.69 9.40
C LEU A 283 -17.85 8.86 8.90
N PHE A 284 -18.68 8.36 9.81
CA PHE A 284 -19.84 7.56 9.48
C PHE A 284 -21.11 8.38 9.65
N ASP A 285 -21.98 8.28 8.65
CA ASP A 285 -23.35 8.77 8.70
C ASP A 285 -24.30 7.62 8.42
N PHE A 286 -25.59 7.83 8.64
CA PHE A 286 -26.57 6.75 8.60
C PHE A 286 -27.83 7.22 7.87
N ASN A 287 -28.21 6.48 6.84
CA ASN A 287 -29.56 6.58 6.28
C ASN A 287 -30.37 5.43 6.86
N TYR A 288 -31.54 5.75 7.42
CA TYR A 288 -32.38 4.79 8.10
C TYR A 288 -33.85 5.19 8.06
N ASP A 289 -34.70 4.18 8.11
CA ASP A 289 -36.13 4.40 8.29
C ASP A 289 -36.43 4.71 9.77
N ILE A 290 -37.00 5.90 10.01
CA ILE A 290 -37.36 6.40 11.34
C ILE A 290 -38.45 5.53 11.97
N ASP A 291 -39.47 5.14 11.19
CA ASP A 291 -40.57 4.31 11.70
C ASP A 291 -40.03 2.91 12.05
N TYR A 292 -39.06 2.42 11.29
CA TYR A 292 -38.35 1.17 11.60
C TYR A 292 -37.56 1.21 12.92
N ILE A 293 -36.87 2.30 13.22
CA ILE A 293 -36.08 2.41 14.47
C ILE A 293 -36.98 2.72 15.68
N TYR A 294 -38.08 3.46 15.48
CA TYR A 294 -38.82 4.10 16.58
C TYR A 294 -40.29 3.66 16.75
N ARG A 295 -40.86 2.82 15.88
CA ARG A 295 -42.27 2.38 15.97
C ARG A 295 -42.43 0.89 15.69
N ASP A 296 -42.41 0.06 16.74
CA ASP A 296 -42.80 -1.38 16.86
C ASP A 296 -42.58 -2.33 15.65
N GLY A 297 -41.79 -1.92 14.66
CA GLY A 297 -41.56 -2.61 13.41
C GLY A 297 -40.71 -3.85 13.65
N GLN A 298 -41.08 -4.94 13.00
CA GLN A 298 -40.25 -6.14 13.01
C GLN A 298 -38.86 -5.83 12.41
N ILE A 299 -37.86 -6.45 13.02
CA ILE A 299 -36.45 -6.08 12.93
C ILE A 299 -35.81 -6.69 11.66
N ASP A 300 -35.65 -5.90 10.59
CA ASP A 300 -34.81 -6.24 9.43
C ASP A 300 -33.62 -5.26 9.22
N ASP A 301 -32.40 -5.80 9.13
CA ASP A 301 -31.15 -5.03 9.03
C ASP A 301 -31.02 -4.30 7.67
N ASP A 302 -31.91 -4.55 6.71
CA ASP A 302 -31.90 -3.90 5.38
C ASP A 302 -32.35 -2.44 5.39
N HIS A 303 -33.00 -1.97 6.47
CA HIS A 303 -33.47 -0.58 6.63
C HIS A 303 -32.41 0.39 7.16
N ILE A 304 -31.16 -0.04 7.33
CA ILE A 304 -30.05 0.84 7.71
C ILE A 304 -28.94 0.78 6.67
N GLN A 305 -28.45 1.95 6.27
CA GLN A 305 -27.30 2.11 5.40
C GLN A 305 -26.24 2.95 6.12
N ILE A 306 -25.03 2.42 6.20
CA ILE A 306 -23.88 3.12 6.78
C ILE A 306 -23.20 3.88 5.64
N ILE A 307 -23.14 5.19 5.73
CA ILE A 307 -22.57 6.08 4.71
C ILE A 307 -21.20 6.53 5.17
N LEU A 308 -20.20 6.47 4.29
CA LEU A 308 -18.86 6.95 4.60
C LEU A 308 -18.66 8.38 4.10
N LYS A 309 -18.53 9.34 5.02
CA LYS A 309 -18.31 10.76 4.69
C LYS A 309 -16.90 10.99 4.17
N LYS A 310 -16.80 11.75 3.06
CA LYS A 310 -15.52 12.20 2.51
C LYS A 310 -14.81 13.13 3.49
N GLN A 311 -13.56 12.81 3.76
CA GLN A 311 -12.65 13.55 4.63
C GLN A 311 -11.91 14.68 3.89
N LYS A 312 -12.05 14.75 2.56
CA LYS A 312 -11.43 15.75 1.67
C LYS A 312 -9.91 15.74 1.74
N ASN A 313 -9.33 14.55 1.90
CA ASN A 313 -7.88 14.34 1.97
C ASN A 313 -7.50 12.95 1.41
N ASN A 314 -6.21 12.61 1.46
CA ASN A 314 -5.70 11.35 0.89
C ASN A 314 -6.23 10.09 1.58
N ILE A 315 -6.94 10.18 2.71
CA ILE A 315 -7.55 9.04 3.39
C ILE A 315 -8.77 8.53 2.61
N ASP A 316 -9.45 9.40 1.84
CA ASP A 316 -10.58 9.00 0.99
C ASP A 316 -10.15 7.95 -0.05
N GLU A 317 -8.96 8.12 -0.61
CA GLU A 317 -8.34 7.14 -1.52
C GLU A 317 -8.07 5.80 -0.82
N ASN A 318 -7.58 5.83 0.42
CA ASN A 318 -7.40 4.61 1.21
C ASN A 318 -8.73 3.90 1.42
N MET A 319 -9.78 4.64 1.77
CA MET A 319 -11.12 4.10 2.03
C MET A 319 -11.71 3.42 0.79
N ALA A 320 -11.60 4.08 -0.37
CA ALA A 320 -12.05 3.52 -1.64
C ALA A 320 -11.26 2.23 -1.99
N LYS A 321 -9.92 2.30 -1.97
CA LYS A 321 -9.04 1.16 -2.31
C LYS A 321 -9.18 -0.03 -1.37
N LEU A 322 -9.53 0.21 -0.10
CA LEU A 322 -9.75 -0.81 0.91
C LEU A 322 -11.23 -1.24 1.02
N SER A 323 -12.10 -0.68 0.18
CA SER A 323 -13.55 -0.93 0.15
C SER A 323 -14.21 -0.79 1.52
N ILE A 324 -13.83 0.27 2.26
CA ILE A 324 -14.24 0.45 3.66
C ILE A 324 -15.76 0.56 3.77
N GLU A 325 -16.41 1.41 2.98
CA GLU A 325 -17.86 1.62 3.04
C GLU A 325 -18.64 0.30 2.83
N ASN A 326 -18.31 -0.48 1.80
CA ASN A 326 -18.95 -1.77 1.53
C ASN A 326 -18.76 -2.76 2.67
N ARG A 327 -17.57 -2.80 3.27
CA ARG A 327 -17.28 -3.72 4.40
C ARG A 327 -18.05 -3.34 5.66
N TYR A 328 -18.19 -2.04 5.90
CA TYR A 328 -18.98 -1.53 7.01
C TYR A 328 -20.49 -1.69 6.78
N ASN A 329 -20.95 -1.82 5.54
CA ASN A 329 -22.34 -2.19 5.21
C ASN A 329 -22.66 -3.69 5.30
N SER A 330 -21.80 -4.51 5.91
CA SER A 330 -22.14 -5.92 6.16
C SER A 330 -23.27 -6.05 7.18
N ARG A 331 -24.09 -7.12 7.05
CA ARG A 331 -25.23 -7.41 7.93
C ARG A 331 -24.88 -7.33 9.42
N ILE A 332 -23.73 -7.88 9.82
CA ILE A 332 -23.27 -7.87 11.22
C ILE A 332 -23.06 -6.43 11.73
N ARG A 333 -22.50 -5.55 10.91
CA ARG A 333 -22.21 -4.15 11.28
C ARG A 333 -23.49 -3.32 11.30
N LYS A 334 -24.36 -3.52 10.31
CA LYS A 334 -25.71 -2.92 10.29
C LYS A 334 -26.50 -3.29 11.54
N LYS A 335 -26.50 -4.56 11.94
CA LYS A 335 -27.14 -5.04 13.18
C LYS A 335 -26.57 -4.36 14.44
N ALA A 336 -25.25 -4.16 14.51
CA ALA A 336 -24.61 -3.48 15.65
C ALA A 336 -25.03 -2.00 15.73
N VAL A 337 -24.99 -1.28 14.60
CA VAL A 337 -25.44 0.12 14.51
C VAL A 337 -26.93 0.23 14.86
N ARG A 338 -27.77 -0.70 14.40
CA ARG A 338 -29.19 -0.76 14.75
C ARG A 338 -29.41 -0.91 16.25
N LEU A 339 -28.62 -1.74 16.93
CA LEU A 339 -28.71 -1.90 18.39
C LEU A 339 -28.39 -0.59 19.13
N ILE A 340 -27.39 0.17 18.64
CA ILE A 340 -27.07 1.50 19.18
C ILE A 340 -28.26 2.44 18.99
N ALA A 341 -28.84 2.50 17.78
CA ALA A 341 -29.98 3.35 17.48
C ALA A 341 -31.21 3.03 18.36
N LYS A 342 -31.55 1.74 18.49
CA LYS A 342 -32.64 1.29 19.37
C LYS A 342 -32.37 1.67 20.83
N ARG A 343 -31.15 1.48 21.32
CA ARG A 343 -30.81 1.83 22.70
C ARG A 343 -30.89 3.35 22.94
N ALA A 344 -30.48 4.15 21.96
CA ALA A 344 -30.61 5.61 22.03
C ALA A 344 -32.09 6.02 22.11
N PHE A 345 -32.96 5.36 21.36
CA PHE A 345 -34.40 5.56 21.44
C PHE A 345 -35.00 5.18 22.78
N ASP A 346 -34.72 3.97 23.27
CA ASP A 346 -35.28 3.44 24.52
C ASP A 346 -34.89 4.33 25.72
N LEU A 347 -33.73 5.02 25.65
CA LEU A 347 -33.24 5.99 26.63
C LEU A 347 -33.75 7.43 26.42
N LYS A 348 -34.51 7.68 25.35
CA LYS A 348 -34.91 9.02 24.89
C LYS A 348 -33.72 9.97 24.71
N ALA A 349 -32.60 9.44 24.22
CA ALA A 349 -31.34 10.17 24.15
C ALA A 349 -31.35 11.36 23.17
N TYR A 350 -32.35 11.41 22.29
CA TYR A 350 -32.61 12.49 21.35
C TYR A 350 -33.17 13.77 22.00
N GLU A 351 -33.63 13.70 23.25
CA GLU A 351 -34.12 14.87 23.98
C GLU A 351 -32.98 15.88 24.26
N GLU A 352 -33.28 17.18 24.18
CA GLU A 352 -32.26 18.25 24.33
C GLU A 352 -31.52 18.16 25.67
N ASN A 353 -32.27 17.90 26.76
CA ASN A 353 -31.74 17.82 28.13
C ASN A 353 -30.98 16.52 28.43
N PHE A 354 -30.95 15.55 27.50
CA PHE A 354 -30.22 14.31 27.71
C PHE A 354 -28.71 14.54 27.69
N ILE A 355 -28.01 14.12 28.74
CA ILE A 355 -26.56 14.24 28.86
C ILE A 355 -25.92 12.86 28.64
N ILE A 356 -25.01 12.75 27.67
CA ILE A 356 -24.25 11.52 27.45
C ILE A 356 -23.04 11.51 28.39
N GLU A 357 -23.17 10.86 29.54
CA GLU A 357 -22.04 10.65 30.45
C GLU A 357 -21.08 9.57 29.94
N PRO A 358 -19.78 9.60 30.31
CA PRO A 358 -18.80 8.56 29.93
C PRO A 358 -19.25 7.13 30.23
N THR A 359 -19.98 6.94 31.33
CA THR A 359 -20.55 5.65 31.75
C THR A 359 -21.61 5.15 30.77
N LEU A 360 -22.34 6.05 30.12
CA LEU A 360 -23.37 5.71 29.16
C LEU A 360 -22.78 5.22 27.83
N PHE A 361 -21.63 5.73 27.41
CA PHE A 361 -20.92 5.24 26.21
C PHE A 361 -20.64 3.74 26.28
N ALA A 362 -20.25 3.23 27.44
CA ALA A 362 -20.00 1.80 27.65
C ALA A 362 -21.25 0.96 27.38
N THR A 363 -22.43 1.50 27.66
CA THR A 363 -23.70 0.83 27.39
C THR A 363 -23.98 0.67 25.89
N PHE A 364 -23.38 1.53 25.06
CA PHE A 364 -23.40 1.41 23.59
C PHE A 364 -22.22 0.60 23.03
N GLY A 365 -21.40 -0.02 23.90
CA GLY A 365 -20.20 -0.76 23.49
C GLY A 365 -19.00 0.14 23.16
N TYR A 366 -19.03 1.41 23.58
CA TYR A 366 -17.91 2.32 23.40
C TYR A 366 -17.09 2.44 24.69
N GLU A 367 -15.83 2.04 24.62
CA GLU A 367 -14.91 2.11 25.76
C GLU A 367 -13.96 3.30 25.59
N THR A 368 -14.21 4.35 26.36
CA THR A 368 -13.47 5.62 26.28
C THR A 368 -11.97 5.41 26.49
N ASN A 369 -11.60 4.60 27.48
CA ASN A 369 -10.22 4.39 27.92
C ASN A 369 -9.38 3.48 27.00
N ILE A 370 -9.98 2.77 26.05
CA ILE A 370 -9.25 1.86 25.15
C ILE A 370 -8.85 2.58 23.87
N GLU A 371 -7.56 2.63 23.53
CA GLU A 371 -7.11 3.31 22.30
C GLU A 371 -7.71 2.69 21.01
N PRO A 372 -7.91 3.46 19.92
CA PRO A 372 -8.56 2.95 18.70
C PRO A 372 -7.86 1.75 18.04
N LEU A 373 -6.56 1.56 18.26
CA LEU A 373 -5.80 0.39 17.77
C LEU A 373 -6.09 -0.89 18.57
N LYS A 374 -6.85 -0.79 19.66
CA LYS A 374 -7.29 -1.89 20.51
C LYS A 374 -8.81 -2.00 20.65
N HIS A 375 -9.55 -1.06 20.06
CA HIS A 375 -11.02 -1.02 20.11
C HIS A 375 -11.59 -1.14 18.70
N MET A 376 -12.29 -2.25 18.45
CA MET A 376 -12.85 -2.53 17.14
C MET A 376 -14.07 -1.63 16.86
N HIS A 377 -14.13 -1.04 15.67
CA HIS A 377 -15.17 -0.10 15.23
C HIS A 377 -15.29 1.16 16.06
N LYS A 378 -14.27 1.55 16.82
CA LYS A 378 -14.35 2.68 17.76
C LYS A 378 -14.99 3.93 17.15
N LYS A 379 -14.58 4.30 15.93
CA LYS A 379 -15.13 5.48 15.23
C LYS A 379 -16.58 5.27 14.73
N LEU A 380 -16.92 4.08 14.25
CA LEU A 380 -18.31 3.76 13.86
C LEU A 380 -19.23 3.82 15.06
N THR A 381 -18.85 3.20 16.17
CA THR A 381 -19.64 3.19 17.41
C THR A 381 -19.79 4.62 17.95
N GLN A 382 -18.69 5.40 17.98
CA GLN A 382 -18.74 6.82 18.34
C GLN A 382 -19.75 7.57 17.48
N ASP A 383 -19.53 7.60 16.16
CA ASP A 383 -20.37 8.38 15.24
C ASP A 383 -21.83 7.92 15.28
N ALA A 384 -22.11 6.62 15.45
CA ALA A 384 -23.46 6.09 15.62
C ALA A 384 -24.14 6.65 16.88
N ILE A 385 -23.47 6.59 18.04
CA ILE A 385 -24.01 7.14 19.30
C ILE A 385 -24.40 8.60 19.11
N LEU A 386 -23.52 9.39 18.51
CA LEU A 386 -23.69 10.83 18.41
C LEU A 386 -24.81 11.21 17.46
N VAL A 387 -24.89 10.54 16.29
CA VAL A 387 -25.97 10.75 15.33
C VAL A 387 -27.31 10.36 15.93
N PHE A 388 -27.44 9.17 16.54
CA PHE A 388 -28.72 8.69 17.06
C PHE A 388 -29.16 9.38 18.36
N CYS A 389 -28.23 9.95 19.13
CA CYS A 389 -28.57 10.78 20.30
C CYS A 389 -28.79 12.26 19.92
N ASN A 390 -28.71 12.63 18.64
CA ASN A 390 -28.81 14.01 18.16
C ASN A 390 -27.84 14.97 18.90
N LYS A 391 -26.61 14.51 19.18
CA LYS A 391 -25.58 15.32 19.84
C LYS A 391 -24.45 15.62 18.86
N GLN A 392 -23.94 16.85 18.87
CA GLN A 392 -22.66 17.18 18.24
C GLN A 392 -21.52 16.86 19.22
N VAL A 393 -20.36 16.41 18.71
CA VAL A 393 -19.17 16.15 19.54
C VAL A 393 -18.34 17.42 19.66
N PRO A 394 -18.16 17.98 20.86
CA PRO A 394 -16.90 18.61 21.21
C PRO A 394 -15.89 17.51 21.56
N LEU A 395 -14.77 17.53 20.87
CA LEU A 395 -13.65 16.65 21.14
C LEU A 395 -12.90 17.26 22.29
N ILE A 396 -12.87 16.56 23.42
CA ILE A 396 -12.05 16.99 24.54
C ILE A 396 -10.58 16.76 24.14
N GLU A 397 -9.79 17.83 24.23
CA GLU A 397 -8.35 17.91 23.90
C GLU A 397 -7.47 16.94 24.68
#